data_AF-A0AAV9CGA4-F1
#
_entry.id   AF-A0AAV9CGA4-F1
#
_cell.length_a   1.000
_cell.length_b   1.000
_cell.length_c   1.000
_cell.angle_alpha   90.00
_cell.angle_beta   90.00
_cell.angle_gamma   90.00
#
_symmetry.space_group_name_H-M   'P 1'
#
loop_
_entity.id
_entity.type
_entity.pdbx_description
1 polymer ?
#
loop_
_entity_poly.entity_id
_entity_poly.type
_entity_poly.pdbx_seq_one_letter_code
_entity_poly.pdbx_strand_id
1 'polypeptide(L)' 'MAFLDGNPPERLCMSIVDHIHSKGGEVQLTSRIQEIELNSDGTVKHFVLSNGNVIEGDVYVIATPGLTGN' A
#
# COMPACT_ATOMS: atom_id res chain seq x y z
N MET A 1 -12.20 12.06 26.67
CA MET A 1 -11.57 10.97 25.90
C MET A 1 -12.43 10.71 24.69
N ALA A 2 -11.85 10.64 23.49
CA ALA A 2 -12.58 10.24 22.28
C ALA A 2 -12.18 8.81 21.95
N PHE A 3 -13.12 7.89 22.08
CA PHE A 3 -12.95 6.50 21.66
C PHE A 3 -13.67 6.32 20.33
N LEU A 4 -13.13 5.45 19.48
CA LEU A 4 -13.88 4.93 18.36
C LEU A 4 -15.11 4.20 18.91
N ASP A 5 -16.25 4.43 18.29
CA ASP A 5 -17.54 3.83 18.62
C ASP A 5 -17.71 2.40 18.08
N GLY A 6 -16.59 1.75 17.73
CA GLY A 6 -16.52 0.41 17.18
C GLY A 6 -15.09 0.05 16.75
N ASN A 7 -14.94 -1.04 15.99
CA ASN A 7 -13.61 -1.48 15.56
C ASN A 7 -13.00 -0.50 14.53
N PRO A 8 -11.67 -0.25 14.58
CA PRO A 8 -11.02 0.70 13.67
C PRO A 8 -11.17 0.40 12.16
N PRO A 9 -11.11 -0.87 11.69
CA PRO A 9 -11.28 -1.17 10.28
C PRO A 9 -12.61 -0.65 9.70
N GLU A 10 -13.72 -0.88 10.37
CA GLU A 10 -15.04 -0.45 9.90
C GLU A 10 -15.30 1.03 10.19
N ARG A 11 -14.94 1.52 11.38
CA ARG A 11 -15.30 2.87 11.83
C ARG A 11 -14.40 3.97 11.28
N LEU A 12 -13.18 3.62 10.86
CA LEU A 12 -12.21 4.59 10.36
C LEU A 12 -11.69 4.21 8.98
N CYS A 13 -11.10 3.02 8.83
CA CYS A 13 -10.40 2.68 7.60
C CYS A 13 -11.35 2.62 6.40
N MET A 14 -12.56 2.07 6.56
CA MET A 14 -13.52 1.96 5.46
C MET A 14 -13.89 3.32 4.86
N SER A 15 -14.12 4.34 5.70
CA SER A 15 -14.44 5.69 5.21
C SER A 15 -13.34 6.30 4.32
N ILE A 16 -12.08 5.94 4.59
CA ILE A 16 -10.92 6.36 3.79
C ILE A 16 -10.89 5.57 2.47
N VAL A 17 -11.12 4.26 2.52
CA VAL A 17 -11.18 3.40 1.33
C VAL A 17 -12.29 3.89 0.38
N ASP A 18 -13.49 4.13 0.91
CA ASP A 18 -14.63 4.64 0.13
C ASP A 18 -14.30 5.99 -0.52
N HIS A 19 -13.60 6.88 0.20
CA HIS A 19 -13.17 8.16 -0.35
C HIS A 19 -12.16 7.99 -1.50
N ILE A 20 -11.20 7.07 -1.36
CA ILE A 20 -10.22 6.75 -2.41
C ILE A 20 -10.95 6.21 -3.65
N HIS A 21 -11.84 5.24 -3.48
CA HIS A 21 -12.61 4.64 -4.58
C HIS A 21 -13.52 5.68 -5.27
N SER A 22 -14.17 6.56 -4.51
CA SER A 22 -15.03 7.63 -5.07
C SER A 22 -14.29 8.61 -6.00
N LYS A 23 -12.95 8.68 -5.87
CA LYS A 23 -12.06 9.51 -6.68
C LYS A 23 -11.31 8.72 -7.75
N GLY A 24 -11.68 7.45 -7.97
CA GLY A 24 -11.08 6.57 -8.98
C GLY A 24 -9.77 5.90 -8.55
N GLY A 25 -9.39 5.98 -7.27
CA GLY A 25 -8.26 5.23 -6.75
C GLY A 25 -8.64 3.78 -6.42
N GLU A 26 -7.62 2.92 -6.27
CA GLU A 26 -7.80 1.51 -5.93
C GLU A 26 -7.17 1.16 -4.57
N VAL A 27 -7.80 0.24 -3.84
CA VAL A 27 -7.26 -0.33 -2.60
C VAL A 27 -7.34 -1.84 -2.70
N GLN A 28 -6.20 -2.50 -2.76
CA GLN A 28 -6.10 -3.95 -2.90
C GLN A 28 -5.59 -4.58 -1.59
N LEU A 29 -6.35 -5.53 -1.06
CA LEU A 29 -5.97 -6.32 0.11
C LEU A 29 -5.24 -7.58 -0.30
N THR A 30 -4.44 -8.14 0.61
CA THR A 30 -3.68 -9.38 0.36
C THR A 30 -2.61 -9.23 -0.74
N SER A 31 -2.30 -8.00 -1.15
CA SER A 31 -1.28 -7.65 -2.15
C SER A 31 0.07 -7.32 -1.49
N ARG A 32 0.67 -8.31 -0.82
CA ARG A 32 1.99 -8.13 -0.16
C ARG A 32 3.06 -7.89 -1.23
N ILE A 33 3.88 -6.85 -1.03
CA ILE A 33 5.09 -6.60 -1.82
C ILE A 33 6.16 -7.62 -1.42
N GLN A 34 6.67 -8.36 -2.39
CA GLN A 34 7.74 -9.34 -2.26
C GLN A 34 9.11 -8.70 -2.49
N GLU A 35 9.22 -7.88 -3.54
CA GLU A 35 10.48 -7.29 -3.99
C GLU A 35 10.25 -5.94 -4.66
N ILE A 36 11.22 -5.04 -4.51
CA ILE A 36 11.28 -3.76 -5.22
C ILE A 36 12.39 -3.90 -6.26
N GLU A 37 12.00 -4.11 -7.52
CA GLU A 37 12.99 -4.18 -8.59
C GLU A 37 13.45 -2.78 -8.97
N LEU A 38 14.76 -2.63 -9.15
CA LEU A 38 15.39 -1.38 -9.54
C LEU A 38 15.86 -1.44 -10.99
N ASN A 39 15.83 -0.28 -11.65
CA ASN A 39 16.51 -0.05 -12.91
C ASN A 39 18.03 -0.03 -12.69
N SER A 40 18.79 -0.06 -13.79
CA SER A 40 20.26 0.01 -13.76
C SER A 40 20.81 1.32 -13.19
N ASP A 41 20.00 2.38 -13.18
CA ASP A 41 20.32 3.69 -12.60
C ASP A 41 19.96 3.80 -11.11
N GLY A 42 19.42 2.72 -10.52
CA GLY A 42 19.00 2.67 -9.11
C GLY A 42 17.61 3.23 -8.82
N THR A 43 16.88 3.72 -9.83
CA THR A 43 15.47 4.11 -9.67
C THR A 43 14.56 2.89 -9.56
N VAL A 44 13.39 3.04 -8.94
CA VAL A 44 12.42 1.93 -8.85
C VAL A 44 11.84 1.66 -10.22
N LYS A 45 11.89 0.40 -10.65
CA LYS A 45 11.29 -0.08 -11.90
C LYS A 45 9.84 -0.50 -11.68
N HIS A 46 9.59 -1.38 -10.70
CA HIS A 46 8.25 -1.83 -10.30
C HIS A 46 8.26 -2.60 -8.98
N PHE A 47 7.07 -2.82 -8.42
CA PHE A 47 6.88 -3.70 -7.27
C PHE A 47 6.43 -5.09 -7.73
N VAL A 48 7.11 -6.12 -7.24
CA VAL A 48 6.70 -7.51 -7.42
C VAL A 48 5.90 -7.92 -6.19
N LEU A 49 4.68 -8.40 -6.39
CA LEU A 49 3.81 -8.89 -5.32
C LEU A 49 4.06 -10.38 -5.05
N SER A 50 3.71 -10.85 -3.85
CA SER A 50 3.89 -12.26 -3.44
C SER A 50 3.08 -13.26 -4.27
N ASN A 51 2.07 -12.80 -5.01
CA ASN A 51 1.31 -13.62 -5.95
C ASN A 51 1.91 -13.64 -7.38
N GLY A 52 3.05 -12.99 -7.60
CA GLY A 52 3.73 -12.88 -8.88
C GLY A 52 3.25 -11.74 -9.77
N ASN A 53 2.24 -10.96 -9.35
CA ASN A 53 1.82 -9.78 -10.09
C ASN A 53 2.85 -8.66 -9.97
N VAL A 54 2.95 -7.85 -11.03
CA VAL A 54 3.83 -6.69 -11.09
C VAL A 54 2.99 -5.42 -11.08
N ILE A 55 3.34 -4.45 -10.25
CA ILE A 55 2.70 -3.14 -10.16
C ILE A 55 3.68 -2.06 -10.66
N GLU A 56 3.28 -1.41 -11.75
CA GLU A 56 3.97 -0.29 -12.37
C GLU A 56 3.29 1.03 -12.00
N GLY A 57 4.07 2.12 -11.94
CA GLY A 57 3.55 3.46 -11.65
C GLY A 57 4.62 4.52 -11.79
N ASP A 58 4.19 5.78 -11.90
CA ASP A 58 5.11 6.92 -12.06
C ASP A 58 5.88 7.24 -10.77
N VAL A 59 5.24 6.98 -9.61
CA VAL A 59 5.78 7.26 -8.28
C VAL A 59 5.44 6.13 -7.33
N TYR A 60 6.43 5.75 -6.52
CA TYR A 60 6.32 4.68 -5.54
C TYR A 60 6.46 5.24 -4.12
N VAL A 61 5.55 4.84 -3.21
CA VAL A 61 5.58 5.23 -1.79
C VAL A 61 5.53 3.98 -0.92
N ILE A 62 6.46 3.87 0.04
CA ILE A 62 6.50 2.80 1.04
C ILE A 62 6.03 3.38 2.38
N ALA A 63 4.81 3.01 2.79
CA ALA A 63 4.24 3.34 4.09
C ALA A 63 4.29 2.15 5.07
N THR A 64 5.25 1.24 4.88
CA THR A 64 5.46 0.11 5.80
C THR A 64 6.19 0.57 7.06
N PRO A 65 6.03 -0.14 8.20
CA PRO A 65 6.89 0.08 9.36
C PRO A 65 8.37 0.02 8.97
N GLY A 66 9.21 0.83 9.65
CA GLY A 66 10.64 0.90 9.35
C GLY A 66 11.32 -0.47 9.44
N LEU A 67 12.11 -0.79 8.42
CA LEU A 67 13.00 -1.95 8.45
C LEU A 67 14.12 -1.64 9.46
N THR A 68 13.99 -2.10 10.70
CA THR A 68 15.18 -2.29 11.54
C THR A 68 15.95 -3.45 10.92
N GLY A 69 16.88 -3.12 10.02
CA GLY A 69 17.88 -4.07 9.56
C GLY A 69 18.63 -4.62 10.77
N ASN A 70 18.85 -5.92 10.78
CA ASN A 70 19.86 -6.53 11.62
C ASN A 70 21.23 -6.36 10.95
#